data_AF-A0A6I1YIN4-F1
#
_entry.id   AF-A0A6I1YIN4-F1
#
_cell.length_a   1.000
_cell.length_b   1.000
_cell.length_c   1.000
_cell.angle_alpha   90.00
_cell.angle_beta   90.00
_cell.angle_gamma   90.00
#
_symmetry.space_group_name_H-M   'P 1'
#
loop_
_entity.id
_entity.type
_entity.pdbx_description
1 polymer ?
#
loop_
_entity_poly.entity_id
_entity_poly.type
_entity_poly.pdbx_seq_one_letter_code
_entity_poly.pdbx_strand_id
1 'polypeptide(L)'
;MRAWQQFRLRGVAGLVPCGTRVILQQQVAKRGWVDLPASMYTDARSTYTMRVVLGVKSHNQLRLVDSRTRVLSPVIDVWVH
;
A
#
# COMPACT_ATOMS: atom_id res chain seq x y z
N MET A 1 -15.92 9.99 15.19
CA MET A 1 -14.50 10.22 15.56
C MET A 1 -13.63 9.79 14.39
N ARG A 2 -12.71 10.64 13.93
CA ARG A 2 -11.70 10.25 12.92
C ARG A 2 -10.57 9.54 13.66
N ALA A 3 -10.35 8.26 13.40
CA ALA A 3 -9.22 7.53 13.96
C ALA A 3 -8.08 7.67 12.96
N TRP A 4 -7.11 8.54 13.27
CA TRP A 4 -5.94 8.75 12.42
C TRP A 4 -4.86 7.79 12.88
N GLN A 5 -4.83 6.59 12.29
CA GLN A 5 -3.77 5.64 12.56
C GLN A 5 -2.72 5.73 11.47
N GLN A 6 -1.49 6.01 11.90
CA GLN A 6 -0.34 6.07 11.03
C GLN A 6 0.50 4.82 11.19
N PHE A 7 0.89 4.24 10.06
CA PHE A 7 1.85 3.15 10.03
C PHE A 7 2.82 3.33 8.85
N ARG A 8 3.90 2.55 8.88
CA ARG A 8 4.88 2.49 7.79
C ARG A 8 4.80 1.12 7.14
N LEU A 9 4.60 1.11 5.83
CA LEU A 9 4.73 -0.07 5.00
C LEU A 9 6.14 -0.12 4.45
N ARG A 10 6.89 -1.17 4.78
CA ARG A 10 8.25 -1.38 4.28
C ARG A 10 8.37 -2.76 3.66
N GLY A 11 9.16 -2.87 2.59
CA GLY A 11 9.47 -4.14 1.96
C GLY A 11 10.37 -3.98 0.75
N VAL A 12 10.64 -5.11 0.10
CA VAL A 12 11.46 -5.20 -1.11
C VAL A 12 10.55 -5.62 -2.25
N ALA A 13 10.50 -4.80 -3.31
CA ALA A 13 9.77 -5.12 -4.54
C ALA A 13 10.70 -5.87 -5.51
N GLY A 14 11.13 -7.08 -5.14
CA GLY A 14 12.17 -7.83 -5.86
C GLY A 14 11.79 -8.25 -7.29
N LEU A 15 10.50 -8.12 -7.66
CA LEU A 15 9.98 -8.46 -8.99
C LEU A 15 9.99 -7.28 -9.97
N VAL A 16 10.51 -6.11 -9.56
CA VAL A 16 10.56 -4.90 -10.39
C VAL A 16 11.91 -4.16 -10.28
N PRO A 17 12.32 -3.43 -11.34
CA PRO A 17 13.53 -2.60 -11.29
C PRO A 17 13.46 -1.49 -10.24
N CYS A 18 14.63 -0.94 -9.88
CA CYS A 18 14.70 0.28 -9.10
C CYS A 18 14.02 1.45 -9.83
N GLY A 19 13.57 2.47 -9.09
CA GLY A 19 12.77 3.56 -9.65
C GLY A 19 11.38 3.13 -10.17
N THR A 20 10.88 1.94 -9.82
CA THR A 20 9.51 1.55 -10.15
C THR A 20 8.52 2.29 -9.25
N ARG A 21 7.46 2.83 -9.83
CA ARG A 21 6.36 3.41 -9.06
C ARG A 21 5.53 2.30 -8.42
N VAL A 22 5.37 2.39 -7.11
CA VAL A 22 4.54 1.51 -6.29
C VAL A 22 3.33 2.29 -5.79
N ILE A 23 2.15 1.72 -5.96
CA ILE A 23 0.85 2.30 -5.61
C ILE A 23 0.21 1.45 -4.52
N LEU A 24 -0.30 2.09 -3.48
CA LEU A 24 -1.04 1.43 -2.43
C LEU A 24 -2.50 1.23 -2.87
N GLN A 25 -3.00 0.01 -2.73
CA GLN A 25 -4.41 -0.32 -2.95
C GLN A 25 -5.06 -0.80 -1.66
N GLN A 26 -6.36 -0.56 -1.56
CA GLN A 26 -7.22 -1.08 -0.49
C GLN A 26 -8.35 -1.93 -1.08
N GLN A 27 -8.64 -3.07 -0.46
CA GLN A 27 -9.83 -3.84 -0.78
C GLN A 27 -11.08 -3.11 -0.28
N VAL A 28 -12.01 -2.87 -1.19
CA VAL A 28 -13.32 -2.29 -0.92
C VAL A 28 -14.37 -3.27 -1.41
N ALA A 29 -15.19 -3.80 -0.51
CA ALA A 29 -16.10 -4.92 -0.76
C ALA A 29 -16.78 -4.91 -2.16
N LYS A 30 -17.52 -3.85 -2.49
CA LYS A 30 -18.26 -3.73 -3.76
C LYS A 30 -17.43 -3.22 -4.96
N ARG A 31 -16.19 -2.76 -4.74
CA ARG A 31 -15.34 -2.13 -5.77
C ARG A 31 -14.07 -2.92 -6.07
N GLY A 32 -13.79 -3.98 -5.31
CA GLY A 32 -12.52 -4.68 -5.38
C GLY A 32 -11.37 -3.82 -4.87
N TRP A 33 -10.20 -3.98 -5.47
CA TRP A 33 -9.01 -3.21 -5.11
C TRP A 33 -9.09 -1.80 -5.70
N VAL A 34 -9.02 -0.79 -4.83
CA VAL A 34 -9.07 0.63 -5.19
C VAL A 34 -7.74 1.29 -4.85
N ASP A 35 -7.21 2.08 -5.78
CA ASP A 35 -6.01 2.88 -5.56
C ASP A 35 -6.25 3.92 -4.46
N LEU A 36 -5.37 3.93 -3.48
CA LEU A 36 -5.23 5.02 -2.53
C LEU A 36 -4.29 6.08 -3.14
N PRO A 37 -4.44 7.36 -2.75
CA PRO A 37 -3.56 8.42 -3.25
C PRO A 37 -2.08 8.25 -2.83
N ALA A 38 -1.78 7.27 -1.98
CA ALA A 38 -0.41 6.98 -1.54
C ALA A 38 0.35 6.17 -2.59
N SER A 39 1.43 6.76 -3.12
CA SER A 39 2.37 6.09 -4.02
C SER A 39 3.80 6.58 -3.77
N MET A 40 4.79 5.79 -4.17
CA MET A 40 6.20 6.18 -4.13
C MET A 40 7.01 5.47 -5.21
N TYR A 41 8.22 5.94 -5.48
CA TYR A 41 9.18 5.21 -6.30
C TYR A 41 10.08 4.35 -5.40
N THR A 42 10.39 3.12 -5.82
CA THR A 42 11.36 2.28 -5.11
C THR A 42 12.76 2.87 -5.17
N ASP A 43 13.56 2.65 -4.13
CA ASP A 43 14.95 3.10 -4.09
C ASP A 43 15.89 2.29 -5.01
N ALA A 44 17.20 2.58 -4.95
CA ALA A 44 18.24 1.89 -5.72
C ALA A 44 18.36 0.39 -5.41
N ARG A 45 17.78 -0.08 -4.30
CA ARG A 45 17.74 -1.49 -3.87
C ARG A 45 16.36 -2.12 -4.10
N SER A 46 15.50 -1.47 -4.91
CA SER A 46 14.11 -1.85 -5.13
C SER A 46 13.28 -1.96 -3.84
N THR A 47 13.63 -1.19 -2.80
CA THR A 47 12.86 -1.15 -1.55
C THR A 47 11.87 -0.02 -1.54
N TYR A 48 10.79 -0.20 -0.77
CA TYR A 48 9.80 0.83 -0.49
C TYR A 48 9.67 1.06 1.01
N THR A 49 9.41 2.29 1.41
CA THR A 49 9.05 2.68 2.77
C THR A 49 8.01 3.80 2.69
N MET A 50 6.73 3.44 2.77
CA MET A 50 5.61 4.35 2.60
C MET A 50 4.95 4.65 3.94
N ARG A 51 4.72 5.93 4.24
CA ARG A 51 3.90 6.35 5.38
C ARG A 51 2.44 6.36 4.95
N VAL A 52 1.60 5.62 5.65
CA VAL A 52 0.17 5.51 5.35
C VAL A 52 -0.61 6.01 6.56
N VAL A 53 -1.68 6.76 6.29
CA VAL A 53 -2.60 7.26 7.29
C VAL A 53 -3.99 6.80 6.89
N LEU A 54 -4.63 6.02 7.75
CA LEU A 54 -6.03 5.63 7.61
C LEU A 54 -6.85 6.44 8.61
N GLY A 55 -7.96 7.02 8.14
CA GLY A 55 -8.81 7.93 8.93
C GLY A 55 -10.12 7.31 9.43
N VAL A 56 -10.39 6.05 9.05
CA VAL A 56 -11.65 5.34 9.31
C VAL A 56 -11.36 4.08 10.13
N LYS A 57 -12.14 3.89 11.19
CA LYS A 57 -12.11 2.67 12.01
C LYS A 57 -12.70 1.50 11.23
N SER A 58 -11.88 0.53 10.88
CA SER A 58 -12.30 -0.66 10.14
C SER A 58 -11.18 -1.69 10.05
N HIS A 59 -11.53 -2.89 9.58
CA HIS A 59 -10.59 -3.80 8.95
C HIS A 59 -10.21 -3.26 7.58
N ASN A 60 -8.92 -3.07 7.31
CA ASN A 60 -8.43 -2.58 6.04
C ASN A 60 -7.45 -3.61 5.48
N GLN A 61 -7.78 -4.17 4.32
CA GLN A 61 -6.86 -5.04 3.58
C GLN A 61 -6.14 -4.20 2.54
N LEU A 62 -4.82 -4.18 2.61
CA LEU A 62 -3.97 -3.35 1.77
C LEU A 62 -3.03 -4.21 0.94
N ARG A 63 -2.63 -3.72 -0.22
CA ARG A 63 -1.55 -4.31 -1.02
C ARG A 63 -0.81 -3.25 -1.81
N LEU A 64 0.38 -3.60 -2.28
CA LEU A 64 1.15 -2.76 -3.19
C LEU A 64 1.15 -3.35 -4.59
N VAL A 65 0.99 -2.48 -5.58
CA VAL A 65 1.09 -2.82 -7.00
C VAL A 65 2.06 -1.90 -7.73
N ASP A 66 2.58 -2.31 -8.88
CA ASP A 66 3.24 -1.40 -9.81
C ASP A 66 2.22 -0.61 -10.67
N SER A 67 2.71 0.33 -11.50
CA SER A 67 1.87 1.06 -12.46
C SER A 67 1.16 0.18 -13.50
N ARG A 68 1.55 -1.09 -13.64
CA ARG A 68 0.94 -2.09 -14.53
C ARG A 68 0.04 -3.06 -13.76
N THR A 69 -0.36 -2.69 -12.54
CA THR A 69 -1.22 -3.45 -11.62
C THR A 69 -0.68 -4.83 -11.20
N ARG A 70 0.62 -5.10 -11.39
CA ARG A 70 1.28 -6.30 -10.86
C ARG A 70 1.37 -6.20 -9.35
N VAL A 71 0.92 -7.23 -8.64
CA VAL A 71 1.01 -7.32 -7.18
C VAL A 71 2.47 -7.48 -6.74
N LEU A 72 2.92 -6.61 -5.84
CA LEU A 72 4.30 -6.55 -5.34
C LEU A 72 4.43 -6.97 -3.86
N SER A 73 3.31 -7.14 -3.15
CA SER A 73 3.28 -7.54 -1.75
C SER A 73 2.20 -8.58 -1.48
N PRO A 74 2.31 -9.38 -0.40
CA PRO A 74 1.16 -10.02 0.20
C PRO A 74 0.07 -9.01 0.58
N VAL A 75 -1.14 -9.50 0.86
CA VAL A 75 -2.18 -8.69 1.49
C VAL A 75 -1.76 -8.39 2.93
N ILE A 76 -1.94 -7.14 3.33
CA ILE A 76 -1.60 -6.63 4.65
C ILE A 76 -2.90 -6.25 5.35
N ASP A 77 -3.21 -6.93 6.45
CA ASP A 77 -4.38 -6.64 7.28
C ASP A 77 -4.04 -5.56 8.33
N VAL A 78 -4.77 -4.45 8.29
CA VAL A 78 -4.63 -3.34 9.23
C VAL A 78 -5.96 -3.09 9.93
N TRP A 79 -5.94 -3.13 11.25
CA TRP A 79 -7.06 -2.77 12.10
C TRP A 79 -6.87 -1.36 12.64
N VAL A 80 -7.87 -0.51 12.42
CA VAL A 80 -7.93 0.86 12.97
C VAL A 80 -9.03 0.89 14.02
N HIS A 81 -8.65 1.19 15.26
CA HIS A 81 -9.51 1.16 16.45
C HIS A 81 -10.08 2.51 16.85
#